data_AF-A0A7W5GCA0-F1
#
_entry.id   AF-A0A7W5GCA0-F1
#
_cell.length_a   1.000
_cell.length_b   1.000
_cell.length_c   1.000
_cell.angle_alpha   90.00
_cell.angle_beta   90.00
_cell.angle_gamma   90.00
#
_symmetry.space_group_name_H-M   'P 1'
#
loop_
_entity.id
_entity.type
_entity.pdbx_description
1 polymer ?
#
loop_
_entity_poly.entity_id
_entity_poly.type
_entity_poly.pdbx_seq_one_letter_code
_entity_poly.pdbx_strand_id
1 'polypeptide(L)'
;MNVFWIEMKAYSKSLIFWSIGILFLIASSMGKYAGLSSSGQSMSDLMAGMPTSLQALMGIGTLDLSKASGYYGVLFVYLVLMGTIHATMIGANIIAKEERDKTAEFLFVRPVSRNKVILSKLLAALANLAMLNIVSLAASLTLVAKYSKGESVSGANAS
;
A
#
# COMPACT_ATOMS: atom_id res chain seq x y z
N MET A 1 -17.67 22.89 13.22
CA MET A 1 -17.07 21.54 13.35
C MET A 1 -16.76 21.02 11.97
N ASN A 2 -15.49 20.81 11.61
CA ASN A 2 -15.14 20.31 10.28
C ASN A 2 -15.11 18.78 10.30
N VAL A 3 -16.14 18.14 9.73
CA VAL A 3 -16.29 16.68 9.70
C VAL A 3 -15.07 16.01 9.09
N PHE A 4 -14.53 16.58 8.01
CA PHE A 4 -13.31 16.10 7.36
C PHE A 4 -12.13 15.94 8.33
N TRP A 5 -11.81 16.96 9.13
CA TRP A 5 -10.66 16.90 10.05
C TRP A 5 -10.86 15.90 11.19
N ILE A 6 -12.12 15.69 11.61
CA ILE A 6 -12.45 14.68 12.63
C ILE A 6 -12.18 13.29 12.07
N GLU A 7 -12.63 13.04 10.84
CA GLU A 7 -12.38 11.78 10.14
C GLU A 7 -10.88 11.53 9.94
N MET A 8 -10.15 12.52 9.43
CA MET A 8 -8.69 12.42 9.26
C MET A 8 -7.98 12.09 10.58
N LYS A 9 -8.37 12.72 11.69
CA LYS A 9 -7.82 12.41 13.01
C LYS A 9 -8.19 11.01 13.50
N ALA A 10 -9.42 10.55 13.26
CA ALA A 10 -9.86 9.21 13.64
C ALA A 10 -9.04 8.10 12.95
N TYR A 11 -8.72 8.27 11.66
CA TYR A 11 -7.95 7.29 10.88
C TYR A 11 -6.42 7.44 10.98
N SER A 12 -5.91 8.55 11.53
CA SER A 12 -4.47 8.84 11.62
C SER A 12 -3.63 7.70 12.21
N LYS A 13 -4.06 7.12 13.34
CA LYS A 13 -3.34 6.00 13.97
C LYS A 13 -3.32 4.77 13.08
N SER A 14 -4.46 4.44 12.49
CA SER A 14 -4.56 3.31 11.55
C SER A 14 -3.60 3.51 10.38
N LEU A 15 -3.60 4.70 9.78
CA LEU A 15 -2.73 5.04 8.66
C LEU A 15 -1.24 4.89 9.02
N ILE A 16 -0.82 5.27 10.23
CA ILE A 16 0.55 5.09 10.72
C ILE A 16 0.90 3.59 10.79
N PHE A 17 0.04 2.75 11.39
CA PHE A 17 0.29 1.31 11.47
C PHE A 17 0.38 0.66 10.09
N TRP A 18 -0.52 1.01 9.18
CA TRP A 18 -0.49 0.53 7.80
C TRP A 18 0.76 0.99 7.05
N SER A 19 1.18 2.25 7.25
CA SER A 19 2.41 2.80 6.68
C SER A 19 3.65 2.06 7.16
N ILE A 20 3.75 1.79 8.47
CA ILE A 20 4.84 1.00 9.06
C ILE A 20 4.84 -0.42 8.49
N GLY A 21 3.66 -1.04 8.36
CA GLY A 21 3.53 -2.38 7.77
C GLY A 21 4.05 -2.45 6.34
N ILE A 22 3.67 -1.49 5.49
CA ILE A 22 4.17 -1.38 4.11
C ILE A 22 5.68 -1.17 4.08
N LEU A 23 6.19 -0.24 4.89
CA LEU A 23 7.63 0.03 4.95
C LEU A 23 8.41 -1.20 5.38
N PHE A 24 7.93 -1.90 6.41
CA PHE A 24 8.55 -3.13 6.89
C PHE A 24 8.53 -4.24 5.84
N LEU A 25 7.40 -4.41 5.14
CA LEU A 25 7.27 -5.40 4.07
C LEU A 25 8.28 -5.14 2.94
N ILE A 26 8.39 -3.89 2.48
CA ILE A 26 9.34 -3.52 1.43
C ILE A 26 10.78 -3.70 1.92
N ALA A 27 11.11 -3.20 3.11
CA ALA A 27 12.47 -3.29 3.65
C ALA A 27 12.90 -4.75 3.87
N SER A 28 12.03 -5.58 4.46
CA SER A 28 12.30 -7.00 4.68
C SER A 28 12.48 -7.75 3.35
N SER A 29 11.61 -7.48 2.37
CA SER A 29 11.68 -8.12 1.06
C SER A 29 12.95 -7.73 0.30
N MET A 30 13.30 -6.43 0.26
CA MET A 30 14.55 -5.99 -0.38
C MET A 30 15.80 -6.49 0.36
N GLY A 31 15.72 -6.65 1.68
CA GLY A 31 16.77 -7.31 2.47
C GLY A 31 16.97 -8.77 2.05
N LYS A 32 15.89 -9.51 1.79
CA LYS A 32 15.96 -10.88 1.25
C LYS A 32 16.58 -10.93 -0.14
N TYR A 33 16.20 -10.00 -1.02
CA TYR A 33 16.81 -9.87 -2.34
C TYR A 33 18.32 -9.66 -2.25
N ALA A 34 18.79 -8.74 -1.39
CA ALA A 34 20.21 -8.51 -1.18
C ALA A 34 20.93 -9.77 -0.70
N GLY A 35 20.37 -10.47 0.29
CA GLY A 35 20.92 -11.74 0.79
C GLY A 35 21.04 -12.80 -0.28
N LEU A 36 20.00 -13.04 -1.07
CA LEU A 36 20.03 -14.06 -2.12
C LEU A 36 20.97 -13.66 -3.28
N SER A 37 20.97 -12.39 -3.67
CA SER A 37 21.88 -11.90 -4.71
C SER A 37 23.36 -12.07 -4.34
N SER A 38 23.67 -12.15 -3.04
CA SER A 38 25.03 -12.36 -2.53
C SER A 38 25.41 -13.83 -2.36
N SER A 39 24.44 -14.76 -2.30
CA SER A 39 24.70 -16.19 -2.06
C SER A 39 25.06 -16.98 -3.31
N GLY A 40 24.99 -16.36 -4.49
CA GLY A 40 25.25 -17.02 -5.79
C GLY A 40 24.17 -17.99 -6.24
N GLN A 41 23.08 -18.12 -5.47
CA GLN A 41 21.94 -18.96 -5.81
C GLN A 41 21.02 -18.20 -6.77
N SER A 42 20.71 -18.81 -7.92
CA SER A 42 19.83 -18.15 -8.89
C SER A 42 18.39 -18.13 -8.37
N MET A 43 17.81 -16.93 -8.30
CA MET A 43 16.39 -16.74 -7.98
C MET A 43 15.50 -17.47 -9.01
N SER A 44 15.94 -17.58 -10.27
CA SER A 44 15.21 -18.32 -11.32
C SER A 44 15.01 -19.79 -10.96
N ASP A 45 16.00 -20.41 -10.33
CA ASP A 45 16.00 -21.84 -10.07
C ASP A 45 15.10 -22.18 -8.88
N LEU A 46 15.07 -21.29 -7.87
CA LEU A 46 14.09 -21.37 -6.79
C LEU A 46 12.65 -21.23 -7.30
N MET A 47 12.46 -20.39 -8.31
CA MET A 47 11.16 -20.10 -8.90
C MET A 47 10.69 -21.23 -9.83
N ALA A 48 11.63 -21.94 -10.48
CA ALA A 48 11.35 -23.09 -11.34
C ALA A 48 10.68 -24.27 -10.60
N GLY A 49 10.90 -24.38 -9.27
CA GLY A 49 10.25 -25.38 -8.43
C GLY A 49 8.79 -25.08 -8.06
N MET A 50 8.27 -23.90 -8.39
CA MET A 50 6.88 -23.54 -8.10
C MET A 50 5.89 -24.05 -9.15
N PRO A 51 4.64 -24.36 -8.76
CA PRO A 51 3.56 -24.64 -9.71
C PRO A 51 3.37 -23.52 -10.73
N THR A 52 3.06 -23.89 -11.98
CA THR A 52 2.87 -22.95 -13.11
C THR A 52 1.83 -21.87 -12.84
N SER A 53 0.77 -22.20 -12.08
CA SER A 53 -0.26 -21.23 -11.68
C SER A 53 0.27 -20.11 -10.79
N LEU A 54 1.17 -20.43 -9.85
CA LEU A 54 1.82 -19.44 -8.99
C LEU A 54 2.85 -18.63 -9.78
N GLN A 55 3.56 -19.26 -10.71
CA GLN A 55 4.47 -18.56 -11.61
C GLN A 55 3.76 -17.51 -12.46
N ALA A 56 2.62 -17.86 -13.05
CA ALA A 56 1.80 -16.92 -13.80
C ALA A 56 1.29 -15.76 -12.95
N LEU A 57 0.80 -16.04 -11.74
CA LEU A 57 0.30 -15.01 -10.81
C LEU A 57 1.41 -14.03 -10.38
N MET A 58 2.63 -14.54 -10.17
CA MET A 58 3.79 -13.74 -9.77
C MET A 58 4.50 -13.08 -10.95
N GLY A 59 4.05 -13.28 -12.20
CA GLY A 59 4.67 -12.70 -13.40
C GLY A 59 6.04 -13.33 -13.75
N ILE A 60 6.32 -14.52 -13.22
CA ILE A 60 7.57 -15.26 -13.44
C ILE A 60 7.67 -15.63 -14.92
N GLY A 61 8.74 -15.19 -15.58
CA GLY A 61 8.94 -15.32 -17.03
C GLY A 61 8.81 -14.01 -17.81
N THR A 62 8.16 -12.99 -17.24
CA THR A 62 8.14 -11.63 -17.81
C THR A 62 9.03 -10.65 -17.06
N LEU A 63 9.18 -10.87 -15.74
CA LEU A 63 10.03 -10.08 -14.87
C LEU A 63 11.40 -10.74 -14.72
N ASP A 64 12.45 -9.94 -14.85
CA ASP A 64 13.82 -10.36 -14.56
C ASP A 64 14.09 -10.30 -13.05
N LEU A 65 13.95 -11.45 -12.38
CA LEU A 65 14.09 -11.57 -10.93
C LEU A 65 15.53 -11.44 -10.44
N SER A 66 16.51 -11.38 -11.36
CA SER A 66 17.90 -11.05 -11.01
C SER A 66 18.09 -9.55 -10.75
N LYS A 67 17.12 -8.72 -11.18
CA LYS A 67 17.11 -7.27 -10.97
C LYS A 67 16.22 -6.89 -9.80
N ALA A 68 16.56 -5.78 -9.15
CA ALA A 68 15.80 -5.25 -8.03
C ALA A 68 14.39 -4.82 -8.47
N SER A 69 14.27 -4.25 -9.67
CA SER A 69 12.99 -3.85 -10.26
C SER A 69 12.06 -5.03 -10.53
N GLY A 70 12.58 -6.12 -11.11
CA GLY A 70 11.80 -7.33 -11.41
C GLY A 70 11.37 -8.05 -10.15
N TYR A 71 12.26 -8.17 -9.16
CA TYR A 71 11.90 -8.72 -7.85
C TYR A 71 10.85 -7.85 -7.12
N TYR A 72 10.97 -6.52 -7.18
CA TYR A 72 9.95 -5.61 -6.65
C TYR A 72 8.60 -5.75 -7.39
N GLY A 73 8.61 -6.01 -8.70
CA GLY A 73 7.39 -6.27 -9.48
C GLY A 73 6.56 -7.41 -8.90
N VAL A 74 7.22 -8.48 -8.43
CA VAL A 74 6.56 -9.58 -7.72
C VAL A 74 6.01 -9.12 -6.36
N LEU A 75 6.80 -8.36 -5.60
CA LEU A 75 6.38 -7.78 -4.32
C LEU A 75 5.16 -6.86 -4.46
N PHE A 76 5.05 -6.15 -5.57
CA PHE A 76 3.99 -5.17 -5.81
C PHE A 76 2.58 -5.77 -5.73
N VAL A 77 2.40 -7.05 -6.10
CA VAL A 77 1.12 -7.76 -5.95
C VAL A 77 0.67 -7.76 -4.47
N TYR A 78 1.60 -7.99 -3.55
CA TYR A 78 1.31 -7.95 -2.11
C TYR A 78 1.00 -6.53 -1.62
N LEU A 79 1.66 -5.51 -2.18
CA LEU A 79 1.36 -4.10 -1.86
C LEU A 79 -0.04 -3.70 -2.32
N VAL A 80 -0.44 -4.11 -3.53
CA VAL A 80 -1.80 -3.89 -4.06
C VAL A 80 -2.83 -4.60 -3.19
N LEU A 81 -2.56 -5.85 -2.78
CA LEU A 81 -3.44 -6.60 -1.89
C LEU A 81 -3.63 -5.86 -0.55
N MET A 82 -2.54 -5.47 0.12
CA MET A 82 -2.61 -4.72 1.38
C MET A 82 -3.33 -3.37 1.22
N GLY A 83 -3.02 -2.62 0.16
CA GLY A 83 -3.68 -1.36 -0.15
C GLY A 83 -5.19 -1.52 -0.36
N THR A 84 -5.60 -2.58 -1.05
CA THR A 84 -7.02 -2.90 -1.31
C THR A 84 -7.75 -3.26 -0.01
N ILE A 85 -7.13 -4.05 0.87
CA ILE A 85 -7.69 -4.39 2.18
C ILE A 85 -7.89 -3.12 2.99
N HIS A 86 -6.88 -2.26 3.08
CA HIS A 86 -6.99 -0.99 3.81
C HIS A 86 -8.09 -0.08 3.24
N ALA A 87 -8.15 0.07 1.91
CA ALA A 87 -9.17 0.87 1.24
C ALA A 87 -10.59 0.35 1.56
N THR A 88 -10.77 -0.97 1.49
CA THR A 88 -12.04 -1.64 1.80
C THR A 88 -12.43 -1.43 3.26
N MET A 89 -11.48 -1.57 4.19
CA MET A 89 -11.72 -1.33 5.62
C MET A 89 -12.14 0.10 5.91
N ILE A 90 -11.48 1.11 5.33
CA ILE A 90 -11.88 2.52 5.50
C ILE A 90 -13.26 2.74 4.90
N GLY A 91 -13.49 2.27 3.66
CA GLY A 91 -14.76 2.44 2.96
C GLY A 91 -15.94 1.86 3.73
N ALA A 92 -15.81 0.65 4.28
CA ALA A 92 -16.85 0.02 5.08
C ALA A 92 -17.08 0.74 6.42
N ASN A 93 -16.01 1.15 7.11
CA ASN A 93 -16.14 1.70 8.46
C ASN A 93 -16.52 3.19 8.51
N ILE A 94 -16.26 3.97 7.46
CA ILE A 94 -16.40 5.43 7.55
C ILE A 94 -17.86 5.90 7.67
N ILE A 95 -18.81 5.06 7.29
CA ILE A 95 -20.26 5.30 7.48
C ILE A 95 -20.82 4.38 8.57
N ALA A 96 -20.40 3.11 8.61
CA ALA A 96 -20.97 2.12 9.53
C ALA A 96 -20.61 2.36 11.01
N LYS A 97 -19.51 3.08 11.29
CA LYS A 97 -19.08 3.30 12.69
C LYS A 97 -20.09 4.12 13.49
N GLU A 98 -20.78 5.08 12.88
CA GLU A 98 -21.76 5.90 13.59
C GLU A 98 -22.98 5.10 14.05
N GLU A 99 -23.41 4.13 13.23
CA GLU A 99 -24.51 3.22 13.57
C GLU A 99 -24.05 2.24 14.66
N ARG A 100 -22.88 1.62 14.47
CA ARG A 100 -22.26 0.70 15.43
C ARG A 100 -22.08 1.34 16.81
N ASP A 101 -21.60 2.56 16.85
CA ASP A 101 -21.26 3.27 18.09
C ASP A 101 -22.48 4.04 18.66
N LYS A 102 -23.67 3.89 18.04
CA LYS A 102 -24.93 4.57 18.43
C LYS A 102 -24.82 6.09 18.49
N THR A 103 -24.02 6.69 17.60
CA THR A 103 -23.80 8.13 17.52
C THR A 103 -24.45 8.80 16.30
N ALA A 104 -25.10 8.03 15.44
CA ALA A 104 -25.80 8.52 14.25
C ALA A 104 -26.86 9.60 14.58
N GLU A 105 -27.62 9.41 15.66
CA GLU A 105 -28.66 10.36 16.09
C GLU A 105 -28.08 11.74 16.41
N PHE A 106 -26.95 11.80 17.12
CA PHE A 106 -26.27 13.06 17.44
C PHE A 106 -25.78 13.79 16.20
N LEU A 107 -25.39 13.06 15.14
CA LEU A 107 -24.98 13.65 13.88
C LEU A 107 -26.17 14.28 13.13
N PHE A 108 -27.35 13.63 13.21
CA PHE A 108 -28.56 14.06 12.49
C PHE A 108 -29.34 15.18 13.17
N VAL A 109 -29.18 15.40 14.48
CA VAL A 109 -29.81 16.52 15.20
C VAL A 109 -29.11 17.86 14.92
N ARG A 110 -27.91 17.86 14.31
CA ARG A 110 -27.16 19.08 14.03
C ARG A 110 -27.64 19.76 12.75
N PRO A 111 -27.63 21.11 12.67
CA PRO A 111 -28.07 21.86 11.49
C PRO A 111 -27.02 21.82 10.37
N VAL A 112 -26.66 20.63 9.90
CA VAL A 112 -25.75 20.39 8.77
C VAL A 112 -26.43 19.47 7.77
N SER A 113 -26.36 19.82 6.48
CA SER A 113 -26.97 19.01 5.42
C SER A 113 -26.31 17.63 5.34
N ARG A 114 -27.12 16.58 5.17
CA ARG A 114 -26.65 15.18 5.04
C ARG A 114 -25.62 14.99 3.93
N ASN A 115 -25.83 15.61 2.77
CA ASN A 115 -24.91 15.53 1.63
C ASN A 115 -23.51 16.06 1.96
N LYS A 116 -23.43 17.18 2.70
CA LYS A 116 -22.15 17.75 3.13
C LYS A 116 -21.39 16.83 4.07
N VAL A 117 -22.09 16.12 4.94
CA VAL A 117 -21.48 15.14 5.86
C VAL A 117 -20.92 13.95 5.09
N ILE A 118 -21.71 13.37 4.18
CA ILE A 118 -21.31 12.23 3.36
C ILE A 118 -20.11 12.58 2.47
N LEU A 119 -20.16 13.72 1.77
CA LEU A 119 -19.05 14.20 0.94
C LEU A 119 -17.79 14.45 1.76
N SER A 120 -17.91 15.05 2.95
CA SER A 120 -16.76 15.28 3.83
C SER A 120 -16.10 13.97 4.27
N LYS A 121 -16.91 12.95 4.57
CA LYS A 121 -16.43 11.59 4.90
C LYS A 121 -15.74 10.95 3.70
N LEU A 122 -16.37 10.97 2.52
CA LEU A 122 -15.78 10.41 1.30
C LEU A 122 -14.42 11.06 0.98
N LEU A 123 -14.33 12.38 1.05
CA LEU A 123 -13.07 13.11 0.86
C LEU A 123 -12.02 12.73 1.90
N ALA A 124 -12.40 12.52 3.15
CA ALA A 124 -11.47 12.06 4.18
C ALA A 124 -10.96 10.63 3.92
N ALA A 125 -11.83 9.70 3.48
CA ALA A 125 -11.41 8.36 3.07
C ALA A 125 -10.43 8.40 1.90
N LEU A 126 -10.74 9.18 0.86
CA LEU A 126 -9.87 9.33 -0.31
C LEU A 126 -8.52 9.96 0.05
N ALA A 127 -8.51 10.97 0.93
CA ALA A 127 -7.28 11.58 1.42
C ALA A 127 -6.41 10.60 2.20
N ASN A 128 -6.99 9.74 3.05
CA ASN A 128 -6.24 8.68 3.74
C ASN A 128 -5.66 7.66 2.76
N LEU A 129 -6.43 7.25 1.75
CA LEU A 129 -5.96 6.33 0.74
C LEU A 129 -4.82 6.93 -0.10
N ALA A 130 -4.95 8.19 -0.50
CA ALA A 130 -3.91 8.92 -1.22
C ALA A 130 -2.62 9.03 -0.38
N MET A 131 -2.74 9.32 0.91
CA MET A 131 -1.59 9.41 1.81
C MET A 131 -0.88 8.06 1.96
N LEU A 132 -1.60 6.95 2.11
CA LEU A 132 -0.99 5.62 2.15
C LEU A 132 -0.26 5.29 0.83
N ASN A 133 -0.85 5.63 -0.31
CA ASN A 133 -0.22 5.44 -1.62
C ASN A 133 1.05 6.26 -1.77
N ILE A 134 1.04 7.53 -1.34
CA ILE A 134 2.24 8.39 -1.36
C ILE A 134 3.35 7.79 -0.49
N VAL A 135 3.02 7.33 0.72
CA VAL A 135 3.99 6.69 1.61
C VAL A 135 4.54 5.40 0.99
N SER A 136 3.67 4.56 0.42
CA SER A 136 4.07 3.33 -0.27
C SER A 136 4.99 3.61 -1.46
N LEU A 137 4.66 4.62 -2.28
CA LEU A 137 5.46 5.04 -3.41
C LEU A 137 6.83 5.57 -2.95
N ALA A 138 6.86 6.46 -1.97
CA ALA A 138 8.10 7.00 -1.42
C ALA A 138 8.99 5.90 -0.82
N ALA A 139 8.41 4.97 -0.06
CA ALA A 139 9.12 3.83 0.50
C ALA A 139 9.68 2.91 -0.61
N SER A 140 8.88 2.66 -1.65
CA SER A 140 9.30 1.84 -2.79
C SER A 140 10.45 2.48 -3.55
N LEU A 141 10.33 3.76 -3.92
CA LEU A 141 11.37 4.48 -4.63
C LEU A 141 12.68 4.52 -3.84
N THR A 142 12.62 4.85 -2.55
CA THR A 142 13.84 4.96 -1.72
C THR A 142 14.52 3.62 -1.46
N LEU A 143 13.75 2.60 -1.08
CA LEU A 143 14.30 1.29 -0.74
C LEU A 143 14.75 0.53 -1.98
N VAL A 144 13.94 0.48 -3.05
CA VAL A 144 14.33 -0.25 -4.27
C VAL A 144 15.52 0.44 -4.94
N ALA A 145 15.54 1.78 -5.02
CA ALA A 145 16.68 2.50 -5.59
C ALA A 145 18.01 2.17 -4.85
N LYS A 146 17.97 2.03 -3.52
CA LYS A 146 19.14 1.64 -2.73
C LYS A 146 19.75 0.30 -3.15
N TYR A 147 18.92 -0.65 -3.58
CA TYR A 147 19.36 -2.00 -3.97
C TYR A 147 19.53 -2.18 -5.49
N SER A 148 19.19 -1.17 -6.28
CA SER A 148 19.17 -1.22 -7.75
C SER A 148 20.55 -1.16 -8.42
N LYS A 149 21.65 -0.93 -7.67
CA LYS A 149 23.05 -0.86 -8.16
C LYS A 149 23.23 -0.08 -9.48
N GLY A 150 22.46 1.01 -9.68
CA GLY A 150 22.56 1.87 -10.86
C GLY A 150 21.49 1.64 -11.94
N GLU A 151 20.54 0.72 -11.73
CA GLU A 151 19.35 0.59 -12.57
C GLU A 151 18.40 1.79 -12.39
N SER A 152 17.86 2.32 -13.50
CA SER A 152 16.85 3.38 -13.45
C SER A 152 15.51 2.82 -12.94
N VAL A 153 15.31 2.86 -11.63
CA VAL A 153 14.04 2.46 -10.99
C VAL A 153 12.93 3.51 -11.17
N SER A 154 13.32 4.74 -11.52
CA SER A 154 12.45 5.85 -11.86
C SER A 154 12.70 6.28 -13.30
N GLY A 155 11.63 6.57 -14.04
CA GLY A 155 11.73 7.18 -15.39
C GLY A 155 12.42 8.56 -15.41
N ALA A 156 12.77 9.12 -14.25
CA ALA A 156 13.50 10.38 -14.14
C ALA A 156 15.00 10.30 -14.50
N ASN A 157 15.58 9.09 -14.59
CA ASN A 157 16.99 8.92 -14.97
C ASN A 157 17.17 8.46 -16.43
N ALA A 158 16.13 8.57 -17.25
CA ALA A 158 16.20 8.36 -18.69
C ALA A 158 16.43 9.71 -19.40
N SER A 159 17.63 10.27 -19.24
CA SER A 159 18.17 11.35 -20.07
C SER A 159 19.67 11.20 -20.20
#